data_AF-A0A3L8RBX9-F1
#
_entry.id   AF-A0A3L8RBX9-F1
#
_cell.length_a   1.000
_cell.length_b   1.000
_cell.length_c   1.000
_cell.angle_alpha   90.00
_cell.angle_beta   90.00
_cell.angle_gamma   90.00
#
_symmetry.space_group_name_H-M   'P 1'
#
loop_
_entity.id
_entity.type
_entity.pdbx_description
1 polymer ?
#
loop_
_entity_poly.entity_id
_entity_poly.type
_entity_poly.pdbx_seq_one_letter_code
_entity_poly.pdbx_strand_id
1 'polypeptide(L)'
;MAETAELPAGLTDVPRVGTLFETAARHDRLAWYGPGPWETYPDRCAGGAVGHHQAAVDELCTPYLRPQESGGRHAVRHFTLDTRWHIALDAPRQVSVTRHRAADLAAAAHHDELVPRDVCVVHIDAAHRGVGTASCGPDTLARYRVGPGTYRWSWTLSALQDTPGPSRAL
;
A
#
# COMPACT_ATOMS: atom_id res chain seq x y z
N MET A 1 6.05 -8.77 -13.70
CA MET A 1 6.41 -7.45 -14.25
C MET A 1 7.69 -7.00 -13.59
N ALA A 2 8.64 -6.49 -14.36
CA ALA A 2 9.88 -5.92 -13.85
C ALA A 2 9.94 -4.45 -14.26
N GLU A 3 10.19 -3.58 -13.31
CA GLU A 3 10.07 -2.13 -13.47
C GLU A 3 11.34 -1.44 -12.98
N THR A 4 11.58 -0.26 -13.53
CA THR A 4 12.72 0.57 -13.17
C THR A 4 12.32 2.03 -13.26
N ALA A 5 12.76 2.82 -12.30
CA ALA A 5 12.65 4.27 -12.33
C ALA A 5 14.01 4.90 -12.05
N GLU A 6 14.34 5.95 -12.80
CA GLU A 6 15.52 6.77 -12.58
C GLU A 6 15.07 8.14 -12.07
N LEU A 7 15.43 8.44 -10.82
CA LEU A 7 15.17 9.75 -10.23
C LEU A 7 16.38 10.67 -10.50
N PRO A 8 16.19 11.80 -11.22
CA PRO A 8 17.26 12.74 -11.50
C PRO A 8 17.78 13.40 -10.21
N ALA A 9 19.03 13.87 -10.24
CA ALA A 9 19.72 14.45 -9.08
C ALA A 9 18.95 15.58 -8.35
N GLY A 10 18.09 16.32 -9.06
CA GLY A 10 17.26 17.38 -8.48
C GLY A 10 16.10 16.89 -7.60
N LEU A 11 15.71 15.61 -7.71
CA LEU A 11 14.67 15.01 -6.87
C LEU A 11 15.29 14.40 -5.61
N THR A 12 15.57 15.26 -4.62
CA THR A 12 16.31 14.90 -3.40
C THR A 12 15.47 14.30 -2.27
N ASP A 13 14.15 14.47 -2.31
CA ASP A 13 13.20 13.88 -1.36
C ASP A 13 11.81 13.77 -2.01
N VAL A 14 11.47 12.58 -2.53
CA VAL A 14 10.17 12.29 -3.15
C VAL A 14 9.28 11.45 -2.21
N PRO A 15 7.95 11.52 -2.33
CA PRO A 15 7.07 10.76 -1.44
C PRO A 15 7.15 9.24 -1.64
N ARG A 16 7.28 8.78 -2.88
CA ARG A 16 7.34 7.35 -3.23
C ARG A 16 7.89 7.11 -4.63
N VAL A 17 8.40 5.90 -4.85
CA VAL A 17 8.74 5.32 -6.16
C VAL A 17 8.13 3.93 -6.21
N GLY A 18 7.33 3.64 -7.24
CA GLY A 18 6.66 2.36 -7.36
C GLY A 18 5.64 2.30 -8.48
N THR A 19 4.86 1.22 -8.47
CA THR A 19 3.74 1.02 -9.39
C THR A 19 2.46 1.52 -8.77
N LEU A 20 1.70 2.31 -9.54
CA LEU A 20 0.32 2.66 -9.27
C LEU A 20 -0.54 2.06 -10.37
N PHE A 21 -1.59 1.32 -10.01
CA PHE A 21 -2.61 0.88 -10.94
C PHE A 21 -3.98 0.86 -10.30
N GLU A 22 -5.01 0.83 -11.14
CA GLU A 22 -6.39 0.65 -10.72
C GLU A 22 -6.88 -0.71 -11.19
N THR A 23 -7.68 -1.38 -10.34
CA THR A 23 -8.30 -2.65 -10.71
C THR A 23 -9.47 -2.41 -11.66
N ALA A 24 -9.74 -3.36 -12.56
CA ALA A 24 -10.86 -3.25 -13.50
C ALA A 24 -12.24 -3.34 -12.82
N ALA A 25 -12.30 -3.88 -11.61
CA ALA A 25 -13.50 -4.03 -10.82
C ALA A 25 -13.22 -3.70 -9.34
N ARG A 26 -14.29 -3.46 -8.59
CA ARG A 26 -14.25 -3.33 -7.14
C ARG A 26 -13.79 -4.66 -6.53
N HIS A 27 -12.78 -4.58 -5.67
CA HIS A 27 -12.42 -5.68 -4.77
C HIS A 27 -12.68 -5.27 -3.33
N ASP A 28 -13.19 -6.16 -2.51
CA ASP A 28 -13.72 -5.81 -1.19
C ASP A 28 -12.80 -6.21 -0.05
N ARG A 29 -11.87 -7.11 -0.32
CA ARG A 29 -11.00 -7.65 0.72
C ARG A 29 -9.54 -7.68 0.29
N LEU A 30 -8.68 -7.17 1.16
CA LEU A 30 -7.24 -7.33 1.08
C LEU A 30 -6.80 -8.36 2.12
N ALA A 31 -6.05 -9.37 1.70
CA ALA A 31 -5.26 -10.22 2.58
C ALA A 31 -3.78 -9.98 2.29
N TRP A 32 -2.92 -9.96 3.31
CA TRP A 32 -1.48 -9.74 3.12
C TRP A 32 -0.63 -10.52 4.11
N TYR A 33 0.61 -10.79 3.72
CA TYR A 33 1.65 -11.31 4.62
C TYR A 33 2.71 -10.23 4.87
N GLY A 34 2.76 -9.75 6.11
CA GLY A 34 3.62 -8.65 6.54
C GLY A 34 3.20 -8.09 7.90
N PRO A 35 3.79 -6.95 8.32
CA PRO A 35 3.33 -6.14 9.45
C PRO A 35 1.83 -5.80 9.38
N GLY A 36 1.16 -5.85 10.52
CA GLY A 36 -0.26 -5.52 10.66
C GLY A 36 -0.78 -5.73 12.08
N PRO A 37 -2.10 -5.62 12.30
CA PRO A 37 -3.13 -5.35 11.28
C PRO A 37 -3.23 -3.86 10.88
N TRP A 38 -2.67 -2.97 11.71
CA TRP A 38 -2.73 -1.52 11.56
C TRP A 38 -1.81 -0.99 10.45
N GLU A 39 -2.02 0.28 10.08
CA GLU A 39 -1.13 0.93 9.12
C GLU A 39 0.29 1.10 9.65
N THR A 40 1.27 0.88 8.77
CA THR A 40 2.70 0.95 9.07
C THR A 40 3.45 1.64 7.94
N TYR A 41 4.49 2.39 8.31
CA TYR A 41 5.36 3.15 7.41
C TYR A 41 6.83 2.89 7.74
N PRO A 42 7.79 3.20 6.85
CA PRO A 42 9.21 2.85 7.04
C PRO A 42 9.82 3.32 8.38
N ASP A 43 9.39 4.49 8.87
CA ASP A 43 9.82 5.07 10.15
C ASP A 43 8.82 4.84 11.30
N ARG A 44 7.69 4.17 11.02
CA ARG A 44 6.62 3.86 11.98
C ARG A 44 6.03 2.47 11.72
N CYS A 45 6.82 1.43 11.97
CA CYS A 45 6.41 0.03 11.74
C CYS A 45 6.58 -0.91 12.95
N ALA A 46 7.25 -0.48 14.03
CA ALA A 46 7.61 -1.35 15.15
C ALA A 46 6.40 -1.99 15.88
N GLY A 47 5.22 -1.37 15.80
CA GLY A 47 3.99 -1.90 16.39
C GLY A 47 3.26 -2.95 15.54
N GLY A 48 3.70 -3.20 14.29
CA GLY A 48 3.07 -4.17 13.40
C GLY A 48 3.73 -5.54 13.49
N ALA A 49 3.00 -6.53 14.03
CA ALA A 49 3.48 -7.91 14.04
C ALA A 49 3.46 -8.49 12.62
N VAL A 50 4.54 -9.18 12.23
CA VAL A 50 4.60 -9.88 10.95
C VAL A 50 3.72 -11.12 11.03
N GLY A 51 2.74 -11.22 10.12
CA GLY A 51 1.82 -12.35 10.08
C GLY A 51 0.90 -12.28 8.86
N HIS A 52 -0.06 -13.20 8.81
CA HIS A 52 -1.15 -13.13 7.85
C HIS A 52 -2.28 -12.27 8.42
N HIS A 53 -2.64 -11.24 7.67
CA HIS A 53 -3.69 -10.30 8.04
C HIS A 53 -4.70 -10.19 6.90
N GLN A 54 -5.91 -9.75 7.23
CA GLN A 54 -6.95 -9.44 6.26
C GLN A 54 -7.86 -8.33 6.79
N ALA A 55 -8.39 -7.50 5.88
CA ALA A 55 -9.37 -6.47 6.20
C ALA A 55 -10.23 -6.17 4.97
N ALA A 56 -11.41 -5.59 5.19
CA ALA A 56 -12.17 -5.01 4.09
C ALA A 56 -11.41 -3.80 3.53
N VAL A 57 -11.44 -3.58 2.21
CA VAL A 57 -10.75 -2.43 1.58
C VAL A 57 -11.26 -1.11 2.14
N ASP A 58 -12.53 -1.04 2.49
CA ASP A 58 -13.16 0.16 3.08
C ASP A 58 -12.69 0.43 4.52
N GLU A 59 -12.10 -0.57 5.20
CA GLU A 59 -11.53 -0.45 6.55
C GLU A 59 -10.02 -0.17 6.55
N LEU A 60 -9.36 -0.20 5.38
CA LEU A 60 -7.92 0.00 5.28
C LEU A 60 -7.52 1.46 5.48
N CYS A 61 -8.39 2.40 5.11
CA CYS A 61 -8.17 3.83 5.28
C CYS A 61 -8.37 4.24 6.74
N THR A 62 -7.39 4.94 7.30
CA THR A 62 -7.51 5.53 8.64
C THR A 62 -8.29 6.85 8.53
N PRO A 63 -9.41 7.02 9.25
CA PRO A 63 -10.25 8.22 9.14
C PRO A 63 -9.67 9.40 9.94
N TYR A 64 -8.52 9.91 9.50
CA TYR A 64 -7.92 11.13 10.05
C TYR A 64 -8.86 12.33 9.86
N LEU A 65 -8.85 13.28 10.80
CA LEU A 65 -9.80 14.42 10.77
C LEU A 65 -9.79 15.16 9.41
N ARG A 66 -8.59 15.39 8.86
CA ARG A 66 -8.41 15.80 7.47
C ARG A 66 -7.98 14.59 6.66
N PRO A 67 -8.65 14.27 5.54
CA PRO A 67 -8.19 13.23 4.62
C PRO A 67 -6.73 13.41 4.22
N GLN A 68 -5.97 12.32 4.29
CA GLN A 68 -4.55 12.29 3.98
C GLN A 68 -4.10 10.86 3.63
N GLU A 69 -2.85 10.71 3.17
CA GLU A 69 -2.24 9.38 2.95
C GLU A 69 -2.38 8.53 4.22
N SER A 70 -2.94 7.33 4.05
CA SER A 70 -3.26 6.40 5.13
C SER A 70 -3.38 4.97 4.58
N GLY A 71 -3.45 3.99 5.46
CA GLY A 71 -3.68 2.60 5.08
C GLY A 71 -2.46 1.87 4.53
N GLY A 72 -1.29 2.51 4.53
CA GLY A 72 -0.04 1.86 4.15
C GLY A 72 0.26 0.61 4.98
N ARG A 73 0.78 -0.43 4.34
CA ARG A 73 1.30 -1.65 4.96
C ARG A 73 2.78 -1.76 4.58
N HIS A 74 3.66 -1.60 5.55
CA HIS A 74 5.10 -1.67 5.32
C HIS A 74 5.57 -3.11 5.18
N ALA A 75 6.64 -3.33 4.41
CA ALA A 75 7.31 -4.62 4.27
C ALA A 75 6.37 -5.80 3.96
N VAL A 76 5.35 -5.61 3.13
CA VAL A 76 4.49 -6.68 2.62
C VAL A 76 5.30 -7.58 1.68
N ARG A 77 5.20 -8.90 1.83
CA ARG A 77 5.87 -9.87 0.93
C ARG A 77 4.95 -10.28 -0.22
N HIS A 78 3.67 -10.47 0.09
CA HIS A 78 2.63 -10.75 -0.88
C HIS A 78 1.28 -10.29 -0.35
N PHE A 79 0.34 -10.07 -1.26
CA PHE A 79 -1.04 -9.77 -0.92
C PHE A 79 -1.99 -10.40 -1.93
N THR A 80 -3.26 -10.53 -1.53
CA THR A 80 -4.31 -11.10 -2.35
C THR A 80 -5.55 -10.22 -2.26
N LEU A 81 -6.15 -9.92 -3.41
CA LEU A 81 -7.46 -9.27 -3.50
C LEU A 81 -8.55 -10.33 -3.69
N ASP A 82 -9.60 -10.28 -2.85
CA ASP A 82 -10.77 -11.17 -2.86
C ASP A 82 -10.43 -12.66 -3.01
N THR A 83 -9.37 -13.12 -2.34
CA THR A 83 -8.87 -14.53 -2.41
C THR A 83 -8.50 -15.04 -3.80
N ARG A 84 -8.57 -14.20 -4.84
CA ARG A 84 -8.41 -14.60 -6.23
C ARG A 84 -7.14 -14.04 -6.84
N TRP A 85 -6.93 -12.75 -6.74
CA TRP A 85 -5.80 -12.09 -7.41
C TRP A 85 -4.63 -12.00 -6.45
N HIS A 86 -3.65 -12.87 -6.62
CA HIS A 86 -2.46 -12.94 -5.78
C HIS A 86 -1.32 -12.16 -6.42
N ILE A 87 -0.69 -11.32 -5.61
CA ILE A 87 0.45 -10.50 -5.99
C ILE A 87 1.63 -10.86 -5.08
N ALA A 88 2.68 -11.43 -5.68
CA ALA A 88 3.93 -11.71 -4.99
C ALA A 88 4.96 -10.64 -5.35
N LEU A 89 5.69 -10.15 -4.34
CA LEU A 89 6.67 -9.09 -4.47
C LEU A 89 8.08 -9.68 -4.40
N ASP A 90 9.01 -9.12 -5.17
CA ASP A 90 10.41 -9.56 -5.21
C ASP A 90 11.20 -9.37 -3.91
N ALA A 91 10.77 -8.40 -3.11
CA ALA A 91 11.26 -8.09 -1.77
C ALA A 91 10.12 -7.49 -0.95
N PRO A 92 10.24 -7.40 0.39
CA PRO A 92 9.26 -6.69 1.19
C PRO A 92 9.08 -5.24 0.72
N ARG A 93 7.86 -4.84 0.32
CA ARG A 93 7.53 -3.50 -0.21
C ARG A 93 6.49 -2.77 0.64
N GLN A 94 6.34 -1.46 0.45
CA GLN A 94 5.18 -0.73 0.97
C GLN A 94 3.99 -0.98 0.03
N VAL A 95 2.83 -1.34 0.58
CA VAL A 95 1.60 -1.56 -0.18
C VAL A 95 0.45 -0.75 0.41
N SER A 96 -0.38 -0.15 -0.43
CA SER A 96 -1.70 0.35 -0.01
C SER A 96 -2.77 0.00 -1.04
N VAL A 97 -3.98 -0.23 -0.56
CA VAL A 97 -5.18 -0.48 -1.37
C VAL A 97 -6.30 0.38 -0.81
N THR A 98 -6.90 1.22 -1.65
CA THR A 98 -7.89 2.22 -1.22
C THR A 98 -8.94 2.48 -2.31
N ARG A 99 -10.00 3.19 -1.97
CA ARG A 99 -11.06 3.66 -2.89
C ARG A 99 -10.80 5.05 -3.48
N HIS A 100 -9.77 5.74 -3.00
CA HIS A 100 -9.49 7.14 -3.33
C HIS A 100 -8.11 7.29 -3.95
N ARG A 101 -7.98 8.12 -4.97
CA ARG A 101 -6.68 8.53 -5.52
C ARG A 101 -6.05 9.53 -4.55
N ALA A 102 -4.72 9.64 -4.61
CA ALA A 102 -4.00 10.67 -3.86
C ALA A 102 -4.52 12.09 -4.15
N ALA A 103 -4.96 12.36 -5.38
CA ALA A 103 -5.53 13.66 -5.75
C ALA A 103 -6.85 13.99 -5.03
N ASP A 104 -7.71 12.99 -4.76
CA ASP A 104 -8.96 13.25 -4.04
C ASP A 104 -8.68 13.51 -2.56
N LEU A 105 -7.79 12.71 -1.96
CA LEU A 105 -7.36 12.90 -0.58
C LEU A 105 -6.72 14.28 -0.40
N ALA A 106 -5.92 14.74 -1.37
CA ALA A 106 -5.28 16.05 -1.32
C ALA A 106 -6.29 17.21 -1.47
N ALA A 107 -7.36 17.02 -2.25
CA ALA A 107 -8.37 18.03 -2.51
C ALA A 107 -9.39 18.18 -1.36
N ALA A 108 -9.67 17.10 -0.63
CA ALA A 108 -10.68 17.09 0.42
C ALA A 108 -10.20 17.77 1.72
N ALA A 109 -11.09 18.56 2.32
CA ALA A 109 -10.92 19.08 3.68
C ALA A 109 -11.54 18.15 4.73
N HIS A 110 -12.61 17.45 4.35
CA HIS A 110 -13.40 16.59 5.23
C HIS A 110 -13.78 15.26 4.56
N HIS A 111 -14.07 14.24 5.36
CA HIS A 111 -14.34 12.88 4.85
C HIS A 111 -15.65 12.77 4.06
N ASP A 112 -16.64 13.62 4.33
CA ASP A 112 -17.92 13.67 3.62
C ASP A 112 -17.79 14.20 2.18
N GLU A 113 -16.67 14.86 1.86
CA GLU A 113 -16.34 15.29 0.50
C GLU A 113 -15.75 14.14 -0.36
N LEU A 114 -15.34 13.03 0.27
CA LEU A 114 -14.74 11.91 -0.44
C LEU A 114 -15.81 11.00 -1.05
N VAL A 115 -15.73 10.81 -2.36
CA VAL A 115 -16.54 9.83 -3.09
C VAL A 115 -15.69 8.57 -3.34
N PRO A 116 -16.07 7.40 -2.78
CA PRO A 116 -15.37 6.16 -3.04
C PRO A 116 -15.60 5.73 -4.50
N ARG A 117 -14.56 5.18 -5.15
CA ARG A 117 -14.67 4.64 -6.50
C ARG A 117 -15.10 3.16 -6.49
N ASP A 118 -15.67 2.74 -7.61
CA ASP A 118 -15.99 1.34 -7.92
C ASP A 118 -14.76 0.51 -8.37
N VAL A 119 -13.56 0.98 -8.04
CA VAL A 119 -12.28 0.31 -8.30
C VAL A 119 -11.41 0.36 -7.06
N CYS A 120 -10.36 -0.45 -7.01
CA CYS A 120 -9.29 -0.29 -6.04
C CYS A 120 -8.14 0.48 -6.67
N VAL A 121 -7.66 1.51 -6.00
CA VAL A 121 -6.38 2.17 -6.27
C VAL A 121 -5.31 1.42 -5.49
N VAL A 122 -4.36 0.81 -6.18
CA VAL A 122 -3.32 -0.04 -5.61
C VAL A 122 -1.95 0.61 -5.81
N HIS A 123 -1.20 0.76 -4.72
CA HIS A 123 0.19 1.17 -4.73
C HIS A 123 1.10 0.01 -4.31
N ILE A 124 2.15 -0.23 -5.08
CA ILE A 124 3.28 -1.12 -4.73
C ILE A 124 4.54 -0.28 -4.80
N ASP A 125 5.07 0.15 -3.66
CA ASP A 125 6.23 1.04 -3.64
C ASP A 125 7.54 0.28 -3.43
N ALA A 126 8.46 0.46 -4.39
CA ALA A 126 9.85 0.08 -4.25
C ALA A 126 10.55 0.88 -3.15
N ALA A 127 10.18 2.16 -3.00
CA ALA A 127 10.62 3.04 -1.94
C ALA A 127 9.47 3.97 -1.53
N HIS A 128 9.28 4.14 -0.23
CA HIS A 128 8.27 5.01 0.36
C HIS A 128 8.95 5.89 1.40
N ARG A 129 8.60 7.17 1.44
CA ARG A 129 9.16 8.10 2.42
C ARG A 129 8.59 7.85 3.81
N GLY A 130 9.39 8.01 4.86
CA GLY A 130 8.87 8.04 6.22
C GLY A 130 7.92 9.22 6.47
N VAL A 131 7.00 9.06 7.43
CA VAL A 131 5.98 10.07 7.75
C VAL A 131 6.51 11.21 8.62
N GLY A 132 7.52 10.95 9.46
CA GLY A 132 8.08 11.93 10.39
C GLY A 132 7.05 12.48 11.40
N THR A 133 7.41 13.59 12.04
CA THR A 133 6.53 14.32 12.99
C THR A 133 6.61 15.84 12.77
N ALA A 134 6.79 16.27 11.52
CA ALA A 134 7.07 17.67 11.17
C ALA A 134 5.91 18.64 11.44
N SER A 135 4.73 18.16 11.84
CA SER A 135 3.65 19.02 12.34
C SER A 135 4.06 19.79 13.60
N CYS A 136 4.82 19.13 14.48
CA CYS A 136 5.47 19.74 15.64
C CYS A 136 6.63 18.85 16.10
N GLY A 137 7.81 19.05 15.52
CA GLY A 137 8.99 18.24 15.82
C GLY A 137 9.85 18.00 14.58
N PRO A 138 10.76 17.01 14.63
CA PRO A 138 11.59 16.68 13.50
C PRO A 138 10.77 16.06 12.36
N ASP A 139 11.21 16.33 11.14
CA ASP A 139 10.81 15.55 9.97
C ASP A 139 11.40 14.13 10.03
N THR A 140 11.05 13.29 9.06
CA THR A 140 11.60 11.94 8.95
C THR A 140 13.13 11.96 8.85
N LEU A 141 13.76 10.95 9.45
CA LEU A 141 15.21 10.84 9.48
C LEU A 141 15.74 10.58 8.06
N ALA A 142 16.96 11.03 7.77
CA ALA A 142 17.55 10.94 6.42
C ALA A 142 17.51 9.54 5.80
N ARG A 143 17.64 8.47 6.61
CA ARG A 143 17.56 7.07 6.17
C ARG A 143 16.18 6.62 5.65
N TYR A 144 15.13 7.41 5.90
CA TYR A 144 13.76 7.15 5.45
C TYR A 144 13.30 8.12 4.35
N ARG A 145 14.20 8.98 3.85
CA ARG A 145 13.94 9.82 2.68
C ARG A 145 14.18 9.04 1.39
N VAL A 146 13.52 9.45 0.32
CA VAL A 146 13.68 8.83 -1.01
C VAL A 146 14.33 9.85 -1.93
N GLY A 147 15.61 9.64 -2.25
CA GLY A 147 16.42 10.57 -3.02
C GLY A 147 16.65 10.14 -4.48
N PRO A 148 17.60 10.76 -5.19
CA PRO A 148 17.91 10.41 -6.57
C PRO A 148 18.55 9.03 -6.68
N GLY A 149 18.47 8.45 -7.87
CA GLY A 149 19.09 7.16 -8.18
C GLY A 149 18.20 6.22 -8.97
N THR A 150 18.70 5.00 -9.20
CA THR A 150 17.97 3.95 -9.91
C THR A 150 17.25 3.03 -8.94
N TYR A 151 15.93 2.96 -9.07
CA TYR A 151 15.07 2.06 -8.32
C TYR A 151 14.63 0.92 -9.23
N ARG A 152 14.70 -0.31 -8.72
CA ARG A 152 14.27 -1.52 -9.42
C ARG A 152 13.38 -2.34 -8.53
N TRP A 153 12.27 -2.81 -9.08
CA TRP A 153 11.36 -3.71 -8.40
C TRP A 153 10.65 -4.60 -9.41
N SER A 154 10.16 -5.72 -8.93
CA SER A 154 9.36 -6.64 -9.71
C SER A 154 8.31 -7.29 -8.84
N TRP A 155 7.21 -7.66 -9.48
CA TRP A 155 6.09 -8.33 -8.84
C TRP A 155 5.40 -9.22 -9.86
N THR A 156 4.76 -10.27 -9.41
CA THR A 156 3.97 -11.17 -10.26
C THR A 156 2.51 -11.09 -9.86
N LEU A 157 1.63 -11.28 -10.84
CA LEU A 157 0.20 -11.42 -10.63
C LEU A 157 -0.20 -12.82 -11.09
N SER A 158 -0.91 -13.55 -10.24
CA SER A 158 -1.51 -14.82 -10.58
C SER A 158 -2.95 -14.88 -10.07
N ALA A 159 -3.78 -15.63 -10.79
CA ALA A 159 -5.07 -16.04 -10.27
C ALA A 159 -4.85 -17.28 -9.40
N LEU A 160 -5.29 -17.23 -8.15
CA LEU A 160 -5.44 -18.41 -7.30
C LEU A 160 -6.63 -19.22 -7.82
N GLN A 161 -6.45 -20.53 -7.91
CA GLN A 161 -7.54 -21.44 -8.20
C GLN A 161 -8.40 -21.58 -6.95
N ASP A 162 -9.72 -21.66 -7.13
CA ASP A 162 -10.58 -22.16 -6.07
C ASP A 162 -10.15 -23.61 -5.78
N THR A 163 -9.48 -23.84 -4.66
CA THR A 163 -9.32 -25.21 -4.18
C THR A 163 -10.72 -25.70 -3.81
N PRO A 164 -11.29 -26.72 -4.46
CA PRO A 164 -12.54 -27.30 -4.00
C PRO A 164 -12.31 -27.75 -2.56
N GLY A 165 -13.11 -27.24 -1.63
CA GLY A 165 -13.10 -27.74 -0.26
C GLY A 165 -13.29 -29.26 -0.26
N PRO A 166 -12.75 -29.99 0.72
CA PRO A 166 -12.93 -31.43 0.77
C PRO A 166 -14.42 -31.75 0.68
N SER A 167 -14.81 -32.51 -0.35
CA SER A 167 -16.13 -33.10 -0.47
C SER A 167 -16.49 -33.73 0.88
N ARG A 168 -17.46 -33.17 1.60
CA ARG A 168 -18.07 -33.83 2.75
C ARG A 168 -18.75 -35.08 2.20
N ALA A 169 -18.06 -36.21 2.24
CA ALA A 169 -18.69 -37.50 2.13
C ALA A 169 -19.70 -37.62 3.28
N LEU A 170 -20.96 -37.80 2.92
CA LEU A 170 -22.05 -38.17 3.83
C LEU A 170 -21.86 -39.60 4.32
#